data_AF-A0A1Q7G116-F1
#
_entry.id   AF-A0A1Q7G116-F1
#
_cell.length_a   1.000
_cell.length_b   1.000
_cell.length_c   1.000
_cell.angle_alpha   90.00
_cell.angle_beta   90.00
_cell.angle_gamma   90.00
#
_symmetry.space_group_name_H-M   'P 1'
#
loop_
_entity.id
_entity.type
_entity.pdbx_description
1 polymer ?
#
loop_
_entity_poly.entity_id
_entity_poly.type
_entity_poly.pdbx_seq_one_letter_code
_entity_poly.pdbx_strand_id
1 'polypeptide(L)' 'MRRLLAALVAQGVRTRRYRRVNAAQAAAVVLGLLDGVALQLTFDPKAFSVSAAARFCEEALERYLAR' A
#
# COMPACT_ATOMS: atom_id res chain seq x y z
N MET A 1 -1.47 2.19 13.39
CA MET A 1 -1.49 1.66 12.00
C MET A 1 -0.10 1.61 11.35
N ARG A 2 0.62 2.73 11.18
CA ARG A 2 1.95 2.76 10.52
C ARG A 2 2.99 1.77 11.06
N ARG A 3 3.06 1.60 12.39
CA ARG A 3 3.98 0.64 13.04
C ARG A 3 3.68 -0.81 12.67
N LEU A 4 2.40 -1.16 12.54
CA LEU A 4 1.96 -2.51 12.17
C LEU A 4 2.26 -2.81 10.70
N LEU A 5 1.99 -1.85 9.81
CA LEU A 5 2.40 -1.95 8.39
C LEU A 5 3.92 -2.09 8.26
N ALA A 6 4.69 -1.31 9.02
CA ALA A 6 6.14 -1.42 9.01
C ALA A 6 6.62 -2.81 9.47
N ALA A 7 5.97 -3.40 10.48
CA ALA A 7 6.31 -4.76 10.93
C ALA A 7 6.04 -5.81 9.83
N LEU A 8 4.92 -5.70 9.11
CA LEU A 8 4.57 -6.58 8.00
C LEU A 8 5.55 -6.44 6.82
N VAL A 9 5.90 -5.21 6.44
CA VAL A 9 6.90 -4.97 5.39
C VAL A 9 8.26 -5.53 5.82
N ALA A 10 8.69 -5.28 7.06
CA ALA A 10 9.95 -5.80 7.58
C ALA A 10 9.98 -7.34 7.55
N GLN A 11 8.88 -8.00 7.88
CA GLN A 11 8.76 -9.45 7.77
C GLN A 11 8.92 -9.92 6.32
N GLY A 12 8.23 -9.31 5.36
CA GLY A 12 8.34 -9.67 3.95
C GLY A 12 9.73 -9.42 3.36
N VAL A 13 10.44 -8.39 3.82
CA VAL A 13 11.86 -8.16 3.47
C VAL A 13 12.75 -9.26 4.06
N ARG A 14 12.56 -9.62 5.34
CA ARG A 14 13.33 -10.68 6.01
C ARG A 14 13.16 -12.04 5.32
N THR A 15 11.95 -12.38 4.89
CA THR A 15 11.66 -13.64 4.19
C THR A 15 11.97 -13.60 2.69
N ARG A 16 12.55 -12.50 2.19
CA ARG A 16 12.84 -12.26 0.76
C ARG A 16 11.61 -12.30 -0.16
N ARG A 17 10.41 -12.13 0.40
CA ARG A 17 9.17 -11.98 -0.37
C ARG A 17 9.09 -10.61 -1.03
N TYR A 18 9.60 -9.57 -0.37
CA TYR A 18 9.65 -8.20 -0.89
C TYR A 18 11.07 -7.79 -1.25
N ARG A 19 11.22 -6.82 -2.16
CA ARG A 19 12.50 -6.15 -2.40
C ARG A 19 13.04 -5.51 -1.11
N ARG A 20 14.36 -5.27 -1.07
CA ARG A 20 14.99 -4.57 0.07
C ARG A 20 14.54 -3.10 0.10
N VAL A 21 13.66 -2.78 1.04
CA VAL A 21 13.17 -1.42 1.30
C VAL A 21 13.27 -1.08 2.78
N ASN A 22 13.36 0.21 3.10
CA ASN A 22 13.18 0.68 4.46
C ASN A 22 11.70 0.50 4.86
N ALA A 23 11.44 -0.32 5.88
CA ALA A 23 10.08 -0.68 6.27
C ALA A 23 9.24 0.51 6.77
N ALA A 24 9.86 1.50 7.43
CA ALA A 24 9.15 2.68 7.93
C ALA A 24 8.74 3.61 6.79
N GLN A 25 9.61 3.79 5.79
CA GLN A 25 9.31 4.56 4.58
C GLN A 25 8.25 3.85 3.74
N ALA A 26 8.39 2.54 3.52
CA ALA A 26 7.40 1.74 2.79
C ALA A 26 6.01 1.78 3.47
N ALA A 27 5.95 1.71 4.80
CA ALA A 27 4.68 1.87 5.51
C ALA A 27 4.05 3.26 5.33
N ALA A 28 4.85 4.32 5.20
CA ALA A 28 4.36 5.65 4.87
C ALA A 28 3.82 5.72 3.43
N VAL A 29 4.48 5.08 2.47
CA VAL A 29 4.01 4.97 1.09
C VAL A 29 2.68 4.22 1.02
N VAL A 30 2.56 3.08 1.72
CA VAL A 30 1.31 2.32 1.80
C VAL A 30 0.17 3.19 2.33
N LEU A 31 0.41 3.94 3.41
CA LEU A 31 -0.62 4.83 3.97
C LEU A 31 -0.99 5.94 3.00
N GLY A 32 -0.01 6.63 2.39
CA GLY A 32 -0.28 7.70 1.44
C GLY A 32 -1.09 7.24 0.23
N LEU A 33 -0.82 6.03 -0.27
CA LEU A 33 -1.61 5.41 -1.34
C LEU A 33 -3.07 5.18 -0.90
N LEU A 34 -3.26 4.52 0.25
CA LEU A 34 -4.60 4.20 0.76
C LEU A 34 -5.40 5.47 1.08
N ASP A 35 -4.77 6.44 1.74
CA ASP A 35 -5.39 7.72 2.07
C ASP A 35 -5.79 8.47 0.80
N GLY A 36 -4.90 8.55 -0.20
CA GLY A 36 -5.19 9.20 -1.47
C GLY A 36 -6.38 8.56 -2.20
N VAL A 37 -6.43 7.23 -2.28
CA VAL A 37 -7.54 6.52 -2.93
C VAL A 37 -8.84 6.65 -2.13
N ALA A 38 -8.78 6.62 -0.80
CA ALA A 38 -9.94 6.85 0.06
C ALA A 38 -10.53 8.27 -0.13
N LEU A 39 -9.66 9.29 -0.29
CA LEU A 39 -10.09 10.65 -0.60
C LEU A 39 -10.77 10.72 -1.97
N GLN A 40 -10.25 10.03 -2.99
CA GLN A 40 -10.92 9.96 -4.30
C GLN A 40 -12.32 9.34 -4.20
N LEU A 41 -12.47 8.22 -3.50
CA LEU A 41 -13.78 7.61 -3.26
C LEU A 41 -14.76 8.54 -2.51
N THR A 42 -14.23 9.40 -1.63
CA THR A 42 -15.03 10.33 -0.83
C THR A 42 -15.51 11.53 -1.64
N PHE A 43 -14.63 12.12 -2.46
CA PHE A 43 -14.90 13.38 -3.15
C PHE A 43 -15.34 13.21 -4.61
N ASP A 44 -14.95 12.12 -5.26
CA ASP A 44 -15.40 11.75 -6.60
C ASP A 44 -15.84 10.27 -6.63
N PRO A 45 -17.12 9.99 -6.30
CA PRO A 45 -17.65 8.64 -6.34
C PRO A 45 -17.61 7.96 -7.72
N LYS A 46 -17.29 8.71 -8.79
CA LYS A 46 -17.13 8.17 -10.15
C LYS A 46 -15.67 7.81 -10.47
N ALA A 47 -14.70 8.27 -9.69
CA ALA A 47 -13.29 7.96 -9.90
C ALA A 47 -13.02 6.45 -9.77
N PHE A 48 -13.65 5.81 -8.77
CA PHE A 48 -13.52 4.38 -8.50
C PHE A 48 -14.80 3.79 -7.93
N SER A 49 -15.06 2.51 -8.22
CA SER A 49 -15.82 1.68 -7.28
C SER A 49 -14.90 1.24 -6.12
N VAL A 50 -15.48 0.88 -4.97
CA VAL A 50 -14.69 0.38 -3.82
C VAL A 50 -13.87 -0.86 -4.21
N SER A 51 -14.44 -1.77 -5.02
CA SER A 51 -13.73 -2.96 -5.49
C SER A 51 -12.57 -2.62 -6.44
N ALA A 52 -12.77 -1.65 -7.35
CA ALA A 52 -11.71 -1.18 -8.24
C ALA A 52 -10.58 -0.48 -7.48
N ALA A 53 -10.92 0.34 -6.47
CA ALA A 53 -9.97 0.98 -5.59
C ALA A 53 -9.13 -0.01 -4.79
N ALA A 54 -9.75 -1.05 -4.22
CA ALA A 54 -9.03 -2.09 -3.49
C ALA A 54 -8.03 -2.84 -4.40
N ARG A 55 -8.49 -3.24 -5.59
CA ARG A 55 -7.65 -3.91 -6.58
C ARG A 55 -6.50 -3.02 -7.06
N PHE A 56 -6.77 -1.74 -7.31
CA PHE A 56 -5.74 -0.78 -7.68
C PHE A 56 -4.65 -0.67 -6.61
N CYS A 57 -5.05 -0.55 -5.34
CA CYS A 57 -4.10 -0.51 -4.23
C CYS A 57 -3.28 -1.80 -4.12
N GLU A 58 -3.91 -2.98 -4.27
CA GLU A 58 -3.22 -4.26 -4.27
C GLU A 58 -2.17 -4.33 -5.39
N GLU A 59 -2.55 -4.08 -6.64
CA GLU A 59 -1.65 -4.11 -7.80
C GLU A 59 -0.49 -3.10 -7.66
N ALA A 60 -0.77 -1.90 -7.15
CA ALA A 60 0.25 -0.89 -6.91
C ALA A 60 1.24 -1.32 -5.82
N LEU A 61 0.75 -1.90 -4.72
CA LEU A 61 1.60 -2.38 -3.63
C LEU A 61 2.41 -3.60 -4.03
N GLU A 62 1.82 -4.53 -4.79
CA GLU A 62 2.53 -5.68 -5.35
C GLU A 62 3.69 -5.22 -6.21
N ARG A 63 3.46 -4.31 -7.16
CA ARG A 63 4.53 -3.75 -8.00
C ARG A 63 5.57 -2.97 -7.20
N TYR A 64 5.13 -2.19 -6.21
CA TYR A 64 6.03 -1.41 -5.36
C TYR A 64 6.91 -2.28 -4.44
N LEU A 65 6.43 -3.45 -4.03
CA LEU A 65 7.15 -4.37 -3.14
C LEU A 65 7.79 -5.55 -3.88
N ALA A 66 7.45 -5.75 -5.16
CA ALA A 66 8.04 -6.76 -6.02
C ALA A 66 9.55 -6.62 -6.07
N ARG A 67 10.20 -7.78 -6.21
CA ARG A 67 11.65 -7.92 -6.24
C ARG A 67 12.24 -7.48 -7.56
#